data_AF-W2P0D3-F1
#
_entry.id   AF-W2P0D3-F1
#
_cell.length_a   1.000
_cell.length_b   1.000
_cell.length_c   1.000
_cell.angle_alpha   90.00
_cell.angle_beta   90.00
_cell.angle_gamma   90.00
#
_symmetry.space_group_name_H-M   'P 1'
#
loop_
_entity.id
_entity.type
_entity.pdbx_description
1 polymer ?
#
loop_
_entity_poly.entity_id
_entity_poly.type
_entity_poly.pdbx_seq_one_letter_code
_entity_poly.pdbx_strand_id
1 'polypeptide(L)'
;KRKTRQPEAPFINDTKSLTTSSETVDKLRQDLCLTTQKQLKIVQLIRNEIPDCKDYDARNVLHDTTELLKRRISQTQTILEGTFDLSVQLDKKRRLKKQNQ
;
A
#
# COMPACT_ATOMS: atom_id res chain seq x y z
N LYS A 1 -0.06 23.95 31.92
CA LYS A 1 0.44 22.62 31.47
C LYS A 1 -0.07 22.36 30.06
N ARG A 2 0.77 22.44 29.02
CA ARG A 2 0.38 22.07 27.65
C ARG A 2 0.11 20.57 27.62
N LYS A 3 -1.12 20.15 27.30
CA LYS A 3 -1.43 18.75 27.00
C LYS A 3 -0.79 18.42 25.66
N THR A 4 0.37 17.79 25.67
CA THR A 4 0.94 17.16 24.47
C THR A 4 -0.04 16.07 24.06
N ARG A 5 -0.69 16.22 22.89
CA ARG A 5 -1.48 15.12 22.33
C ARG A 5 -0.50 13.95 22.13
N GLN A 6 -0.81 12.79 22.71
CA GLN A 6 -0.13 11.54 22.41
C GLN A 6 -0.10 11.38 20.88
N PRO A 7 0.97 10.83 20.29
CA PRO A 7 0.93 10.48 18.87
C PRO A 7 -0.31 9.61 18.66
N GLU A 8 -1.23 10.03 17.78
CA GLU A 8 -2.26 9.12 17.30
C GLU A 8 -1.49 7.94 16.72
N ALA A 9 -1.52 6.80 17.41
CA ALA A 9 -0.91 5.61 16.87
C ALA A 9 -1.63 5.37 15.53
N PRO A 10 -0.91 5.43 14.39
CA PRO A 10 -1.54 4.98 13.16
C PRO A 10 -1.95 3.53 13.44
N PHE A 11 -3.10 3.09 12.92
CA PHE A 11 -3.60 1.72 13.05
C PHE A 11 -4.40 1.33 14.32
N ILE A 12 -4.94 2.27 15.12
CA ILE A 12 -5.89 1.91 16.22
C ILE A 12 -7.21 1.35 15.65
N ASN A 13 -7.60 1.75 14.43
CA ASN A 13 -8.87 1.36 13.85
C ASN A 13 -8.80 -0.02 13.21
N ASP A 14 -9.63 -0.93 13.72
CA ASP A 14 -9.81 -2.28 13.21
C ASP A 14 -10.43 -2.24 11.81
N THR A 15 -9.71 -2.69 10.78
CA THR A 15 -10.18 -2.71 9.39
C THR A 15 -11.31 -3.73 9.15
N LYS A 16 -11.74 -4.45 10.20
CA LYS A 16 -12.87 -5.39 10.21
C LYS A 16 -14.21 -4.79 9.78
N SER A 17 -14.33 -3.46 9.72
CA SER A 17 -15.52 -2.73 9.23
C SER A 17 -15.34 -2.05 7.87
N LEU A 18 -14.16 -2.17 7.24
CA LEU A 18 -13.83 -1.40 6.03
C LEU A 18 -14.83 -1.64 4.90
N THR A 19 -15.28 -2.87 4.71
CA THR A 19 -16.39 -3.19 3.82
C THR A 19 -17.22 -4.35 4.37
N THR A 20 -18.50 -4.39 3.99
CA THR A 20 -19.40 -5.52 4.21
C THR A 20 -19.49 -6.47 3.00
N SER A 21 -18.85 -6.10 1.88
CA SER A 21 -18.90 -6.83 0.61
C SER A 21 -17.49 -7.22 0.15
N SER A 22 -17.27 -8.52 -0.04
CA SER A 22 -16.05 -9.08 -0.64
C SER A 22 -15.77 -8.49 -2.01
N GLU A 23 -16.80 -8.25 -2.83
CA GLU A 23 -16.62 -7.74 -4.20
C GLU A 23 -15.99 -6.33 -4.22
N THR A 24 -16.32 -5.50 -3.23
CA THR A 24 -15.71 -4.18 -3.07
C THR A 24 -14.23 -4.29 -2.70
N VAL A 25 -13.86 -5.26 -1.83
CA VAL A 25 -12.47 -5.49 -1.45
C VAL A 25 -11.66 -6.01 -2.65
N ASP A 26 -12.24 -6.90 -3.46
CA ASP A 26 -11.59 -7.44 -4.65
C ASP A 26 -11.30 -6.33 -5.68
N LYS A 27 -12.24 -5.40 -5.89
CA LYS A 27 -12.02 -4.21 -6.75
C LYS A 27 -10.90 -3.33 -6.21
N LEU A 28 -10.92 -3.01 -4.91
CA LEU A 28 -9.88 -2.20 -4.27
C LEU A 28 -8.50 -2.86 -4.36
N ARG A 29 -8.43 -4.19 -4.22
CA ARG A 29 -7.19 -4.96 -4.40
C ARG A 29 -6.67 -4.86 -5.84
N GLN A 30 -7.56 -4.98 -6.82
CA GLN A 30 -7.17 -4.85 -8.23
C GLN A 30 -6.66 -3.44 -8.55
N ASP A 31 -7.38 -2.40 -8.11
CA ASP A 31 -7.00 -1.01 -8.32
C ASP A 31 -5.66 -0.67 -7.65
N LEU A 32 -5.44 -1.18 -6.43
CA LEU A 32 -4.17 -1.05 -5.73
C LEU A 32 -3.02 -1.66 -6.55
N CYS A 33 -3.18 -2.90 -7.03
CA CYS A 33 -2.18 -3.60 -7.81
C CYS A 33 -1.84 -2.84 -9.11
N LEU A 34 -2.85 -2.36 -9.84
CA LEU A 34 -2.64 -1.56 -11.06
C LEU A 34 -1.91 -0.25 -10.76
N THR A 35 -2.28 0.40 -9.65
CA THR A 35 -1.67 1.68 -9.24
C THR A 35 -0.22 1.50 -8.85
N THR A 36 0.11 0.49 -8.04
CA THR A 36 1.49 0.24 -7.60
C THR A 36 2.38 -0.17 -8.78
N GLN A 37 1.86 -0.99 -9.71
CA GLN A 37 2.55 -1.31 -10.96
C GLN A 37 2.87 -0.05 -11.78
N LYS A 38 1.90 0.86 -11.93
CA LYS A 38 2.10 2.12 -12.66
C LYS A 38 3.14 3.00 -11.98
N GLN A 39 3.10 3.13 -10.65
CA GLN A 39 4.09 3.89 -9.89
C GLN A 39 5.50 3.29 -10.05
N LEU A 40 5.65 1.96 -9.94
CA LEU A 40 6.93 1.28 -10.15
C LEU A 40 7.46 1.51 -11.56
N LYS A 41 6.60 1.48 -12.58
CA LYS A 41 6.99 1.78 -13.97
C LYS A 41 7.52 3.21 -14.11
N ILE A 42 6.86 4.19 -13.49
CA ILE A 42 7.33 5.59 -13.49
C ILE A 42 8.70 5.70 -12.81
N VAL A 43 8.88 5.09 -11.64
CA VAL A 43 10.17 5.07 -10.93
C VAL A 43 11.26 4.44 -11.80
N GLN A 44 10.95 3.36 -12.52
CA GLN A 44 11.90 2.71 -13.43
C GLN A 44 12.28 3.62 -14.60
N LEU A 45 11.32 4.35 -15.18
CA LEU A 45 11.60 5.31 -16.25
C LEU A 45 12.54 6.42 -15.75
N ILE A 46 12.29 6.99 -14.57
CA ILE A 46 13.19 7.98 -13.95
C ILE A 46 14.59 7.40 -13.75
N ARG A 47 14.68 6.14 -13.28
CA ARG A 47 15.96 5.47 -13.06
C ARG A 47 16.76 5.27 -14.35
N ASN A 48 16.08 5.08 -15.48
CA ASN A 48 16.74 4.91 -16.78
C ASN A 48 17.39 6.20 -17.29
N GLU A 49 16.94 7.38 -16.83
CA GLU A 49 17.54 8.68 -17.19
C GLU A 49 18.79 9.03 -16.35
N ILE A 50 19.05 8.29 -15.26
CA ILE A 50 20.18 8.53 -14.34
C ILE A 50 21.55 8.45 -15.04
N PRO A 51 21.84 7.44 -15.88
CA PRO A 51 23.15 7.34 -16.55
C PRO A 51 23.46 8.52 -17.47
N ASP A 52 22.44 9.11 -18.10
CA ASP A 52 22.57 10.24 -19.03
C ASP A 52 22.62 11.61 -18.31
N CYS A 53 22.45 11.60 -16.98
CA CYS A 53 22.51 12.81 -16.16
C CYS A 53 23.96 13.31 -16.02
N LYS A 54 24.22 14.53 -16.51
CA LYS A 54 25.54 15.18 -16.45
C LYS A 54 25.92 15.68 -15.06
N ASP A 55 24.93 15.97 -14.22
CA ASP A 55 25.12 16.46 -12.85
C ASP A 55 25.26 15.26 -11.89
N TYR A 56 26.46 15.10 -11.33
CA TYR A 56 26.79 14.00 -10.43
C TYR A 56 25.98 14.02 -9.12
N ASP A 57 25.75 15.20 -8.55
CA ASP A 57 25.04 15.34 -7.28
C ASP A 57 23.56 15.05 -7.47
N ALA A 58 22.96 15.59 -8.54
CA ALA A 58 21.59 15.29 -8.93
C ALA A 58 21.40 13.79 -9.18
N ARG A 59 22.37 13.14 -9.85
CA ARG A 59 22.36 11.71 -10.13
C ARG A 59 22.29 10.86 -8.87
N ASN A 60 23.12 11.17 -7.86
CA ASN A 60 23.15 10.44 -6.60
C ASN A 60 21.84 10.59 -5.82
N VAL A 61 21.33 11.83 -5.72
CA VAL A 61 20.05 12.10 -5.05
C VAL A 61 18.91 11.36 -5.74
N LEU A 62 18.89 11.36 -7.07
CA LEU A 62 17.84 10.69 -7.84
C LEU A 62 17.93 9.17 -7.71
N HIS A 63 19.15 8.61 -7.64
CA HIS A 63 19.37 7.20 -7.38
C HIS A 63 18.81 6.77 -6.02
N ASP A 64 19.19 7.47 -4.95
CA ASP A 64 18.74 7.15 -3.59
C ASP A 64 17.23 7.33 -3.42
N THR A 65 16.69 8.40 -4.02
CA THR A 65 15.25 8.70 -3.97
C THR A 65 14.44 7.62 -4.71
N THR A 66 14.86 7.21 -5.91
CA THR A 66 14.15 6.18 -6.68
C THR A 66 14.23 4.80 -6.02
N GLU A 67 15.36 4.47 -5.40
CA GLU A 67 15.51 3.23 -4.61
C GLU A 67 14.59 3.23 -3.37
N LEU A 68 14.53 4.35 -2.64
CA LEU A 68 13.61 4.51 -1.51
C LEU A 68 12.14 4.41 -1.95
N LEU A 69 11.76 5.05 -3.05
CA LEU A 69 10.40 5.00 -3.59
C LEU A 69 10.00 3.57 -3.97
N LYS A 70 10.87 2.82 -4.66
CA LYS A 70 10.63 1.42 -4.99
C LYS A 70 10.30 0.59 -3.75
N ARG A 71 11.12 0.72 -2.70
CA ARG A 71 10.92 -0.02 -1.44
C ARG A 71 9.61 0.34 -0.76
N ARG A 72 9.27 1.63 -0.70
CA ARG A 72 8.02 2.10 -0.07
C ARG A 72 6.79 1.62 -0.84
N ILE A 73 6.80 1.68 -2.18
CA ILE A 73 5.68 1.20 -3.00
C ILE A 73 5.45 -0.30 -2.76
N SER A 74 6.51 -1.10 -2.79
CA SER A 74 6.40 -2.54 -2.48
C SER A 74 5.87 -2.79 -1.07
N GLN A 75 6.38 -2.07 -0.06
CA GLN A 75 5.95 -2.24 1.33
C GLN A 75 4.46 -1.88 1.51
N THR A 76 4.02 -0.76 0.95
CA THR A 76 2.61 -0.33 1.02
C THR A 76 1.69 -1.33 0.32
N GLN A 77 2.09 -1.85 -0.84
CA GLN A 77 1.33 -2.89 -1.54
C GLN A 77 1.13 -4.12 -0.64
N THR A 78 2.21 -4.66 -0.07
CA THR A 78 2.14 -5.86 0.77
C THR A 78 1.24 -5.67 2.00
N ILE A 79 1.34 -4.53 2.69
CA ILE A 79 0.54 -4.25 3.88
C ILE A 79 -0.96 -4.18 3.54
N LEU A 80 -1.30 -3.48 2.45
CA LEU A 80 -2.69 -3.28 2.06
C LEU A 80 -3.31 -4.56 1.47
N GLU A 81 -2.57 -5.31 0.64
CA GLU A 81 -3.02 -6.61 0.14
C GLU A 81 -3.28 -7.60 1.28
N GLY A 82 -2.36 -7.69 2.25
CA GLY A 82 -2.55 -8.53 3.43
C GLY A 82 -3.78 -8.13 4.26
N THR A 83 -4.07 -6.82 4.33
CA THR A 83 -5.26 -6.31 5.01
C THR A 83 -6.54 -6.71 4.26
N PHE A 84 -6.55 -6.59 2.93
CA PHE A 84 -7.68 -6.98 2.09
C PHE A 84 -7.94 -8.49 2.13
N ASP A 85 -6.89 -9.31 2.03
CA ASP A 85 -7.01 -10.77 2.12
C ASP A 85 -7.60 -11.20 3.47
N LEU A 86 -7.21 -10.56 4.58
CA LEU A 86 -7.79 -10.79 5.89
C LEU A 86 -9.28 -10.42 5.93
N SER A 87 -9.66 -9.27 5.37
CA SER A 87 -11.06 -8.85 5.29
C SER A 87 -11.93 -9.85 4.52
N VAL A 88 -11.44 -10.37 3.38
CA VAL A 88 -12.13 -11.40 2.58
C VAL A 88 -12.28 -12.71 3.37
N GLN A 89 -11.24 -13.17 4.08
CA GLN A 89 -11.32 -14.36 4.91
C GLN A 89 -12.36 -14.23 6.03
N LEU A 90 -12.42 -13.06 6.67
CA LEU A 90 -13.39 -12.79 7.72
C LEU A 90 -14.82 -12.76 7.19
N ASP A 91 -15.07 -12.19 6.00
CA ASP A 91 -16.40 -12.22 5.38
C ASP A 91 -16.83 -13.66 5.07
N LYS A 92 -15.95 -14.47 4.47
CA LYS A 92 -16.20 -15.91 4.23
C LYS A 92 -16.59 -16.64 5.53
N LYS A 93 -15.86 -16.40 6.62
CA LYS A 93 -16.15 -16.99 7.93
C LYS A 93 -17.51 -16.54 8.50
N ARG A 94 -17.90 -15.28 8.30
CA ARG A 94 -19.21 -14.74 8.72
C ARG A 94 -20.35 -15.38 7.93
N ARG A 95 -20.21 -15.57 6.62
CA ARG A 95 -21.24 -16.21 5.76
C ARG A 95 -21.47 -17.68 6.13
N LEU A 96 -20.39 -18.44 6.34
CA LEU A 96 -20.49 -19.85 6.75
C LEU A 96 -21.22 -20.01 8.09
N LYS A 97 -20.96 -19.12 9.07
CA LYS A 97 -21.68 -19.14 10.35
C LYS A 97 -23.18 -18.89 10.21
N LYS A 98 -23.59 -18.03 9.27
CA LYS A 98 -25.02 -17.73 9.01
C LYS A 98 -25.76 -18.87 8.32
N GLN A 99 -25.07 -19.74 7.59
CA GLN A 99 -25.68 -20.90 6.91
C GLN A 99 -25.86 -22.11 7.84
N ASN A 100 -25.10 -22.16 8.95
CA ASN A 100 -25.15 -23.24 9.94
C ASN A 100 -26.07 -22.91 11.15
N GLN A 101 -26.87 -21.84 11.05
CA GLN A 101 -27.92 -21.45 12.00
C GLN A 101 -29.27 -21.59 11.33
#